data_AF-A0A4Y4CYA3-F1
#
_entry.id   AF-A0A4Y4CYA3-F1
#
_cell.length_a   1.000
_cell.length_b   1.000
_cell.length_c   1.000
_cell.angle_alpha   90.00
_cell.angle_beta   90.00
_cell.angle_gamma   90.00
#
_symmetry.space_group_name_H-M   'P 1'
#
loop_
_entity.id
_entity.type
_entity.pdbx_description
1 polymer ?
#
loop_
_entity_poly.entity_id
_entity_poly.type
_entity_poly.pdbx_seq_one_letter_code
_entity_poly.pdbx_strand_id
1 'polypeptide(L)'
;MPNPKVRETTPEARGRITARVPQSLVETLDLAASMVGSTVSQFVAQAALEKAERIIENERVIRMSAQTAAWFFDLIDNPPPPTPTLANAIKRYNARKVSSEGSNSTFEFGA
;
A
#
# COMPACT_ATOMS: atom_id res chain seq x y z
N MET A 1 -39.48 -0.56 29.69
CA MET A 1 -38.75 0.45 28.87
C MET A 1 -37.38 -0.14 28.55
N PRO A 2 -37.01 -0.33 27.27
CA PRO A 2 -35.77 -1.02 26.89
C PRO A 2 -34.56 -0.10 27.06
N ASN A 3 -33.49 -0.67 27.63
CA ASN A 3 -32.21 -0.03 27.91
C ASN A 3 -31.53 0.39 26.58
N PRO A 4 -31.15 1.67 26.38
CA PRO A 4 -30.43 2.06 25.17
C PRO A 4 -29.04 1.43 25.23
N LYS A 5 -28.75 0.56 24.25
CA LYS A 5 -27.45 -0.07 24.06
C LYS A 5 -26.37 1.02 24.04
N VAL A 6 -25.58 1.08 25.10
CA VAL A 6 -24.29 1.77 25.12
C VAL A 6 -23.51 1.20 23.95
N ARG A 7 -23.19 2.06 22.98
CA ARG A 7 -22.28 1.72 21.89
C ARG A 7 -20.96 1.30 22.56
N GLU A 8 -20.66 0.01 22.54
CA GLU A 8 -19.34 -0.50 22.86
C GLU A 8 -18.39 0.03 21.78
N THR A 9 -17.82 1.21 22.01
CA THR A 9 -16.65 1.67 21.26
C THR A 9 -15.50 0.80 21.73
N THR A 10 -15.20 -0.27 20.98
CA THR A 10 -13.92 -0.97 21.14
C THR A 10 -12.84 0.10 21.09
N PRO A 11 -12.02 0.28 22.15
CA PRO A 11 -11.00 1.31 22.15
C PRO A 11 -10.08 1.03 20.97
N GLU A 12 -9.94 2.00 20.07
CA GLU A 12 -9.09 1.86 18.88
C GLU A 12 -7.72 1.31 19.31
N ALA A 13 -7.30 0.20 18.70
CA ALA A 13 -6.05 -0.46 19.05
C ALA A 13 -4.88 0.50 18.75
N ARG A 14 -4.34 1.13 19.78
CA ARG A 14 -3.21 2.07 19.65
C ARG A 14 -1.91 1.29 19.44
N GLY A 15 -1.31 1.44 18.26
CA GLY A 15 0.04 0.94 17.97
C GLY A 15 1.11 1.82 18.63
N ARG A 16 2.22 1.23 19.07
CA ARG A 16 3.38 1.95 19.63
C ARG A 16 4.59 1.77 18.73
N ILE A 17 5.24 2.88 18.37
CA ILE A 17 6.48 2.90 17.61
C ILE A 17 7.64 3.17 18.58
N THR A 18 8.64 2.29 18.62
CA THR A 18 9.85 2.46 19.44
C THR A 18 11.09 2.28 18.59
N ALA A 19 12.01 3.26 18.62
CA ALA A 19 13.29 3.19 17.94
C ALA A 19 14.39 3.72 18.86
N ARG A 20 15.57 3.09 18.82
CA ARG A 20 16.78 3.61 19.46
C ARG A 20 17.51 4.49 18.47
N VAL A 21 17.86 5.69 18.89
CA VAL A 21 18.55 6.67 18.05
C VAL A 21 19.73 7.28 18.80
N PRO A 22 20.80 7.71 18.09
CA PRO A 22 21.90 8.45 18.71
C PRO A 22 21.42 9.78 19.32
N GLN A 23 22.10 10.25 20.36
CA GLN A 23 21.74 11.50 21.04
C GLN A 23 21.75 12.71 20.11
N SER A 24 22.73 12.79 19.19
CA SER A 24 22.82 13.87 18.19
C SER A 24 21.59 13.94 17.27
N LEU A 25 20.96 12.79 16.98
CA LEU A 25 19.72 12.77 16.20
C LEU A 25 18.55 13.31 17.02
N VAL A 26 18.49 12.99 18.32
CA VAL A 26 17.45 13.51 19.22
C VAL A 26 17.51 15.04 19.29
N GLU A 27 18.71 15.62 19.43
CA GLU A 27 18.90 17.07 19.46
C GLU A 27 18.43 17.74 18.16
N THR A 28 18.72 17.12 17.02
CA THR A 28 18.28 17.62 15.71
C THR A 28 16.75 17.56 15.58
N LEU A 29 16.13 16.45 16.03
CA LEU A 29 14.68 16.28 16.00
C LEU A 29 13.98 17.25 16.95
N ASP A 30 14.56 17.53 18.12
CA ASP A 30 14.03 18.49 19.08
C ASP A 30 14.05 19.91 18.54
N LEU A 31 15.16 20.32 17.92
CA LEU A 31 15.26 21.59 17.22
C LEU A 31 14.20 21.70 16.12
N ALA A 32 14.07 20.70 15.26
CA ALA A 32 13.07 20.70 14.17
C ALA A 32 11.64 20.71 14.71
N ALA A 33 11.34 19.93 15.74
CA ALA A 33 10.03 19.88 16.38
C ALA A 33 9.66 21.25 16.99
N SER A 34 10.63 21.92 17.63
CA SER A 34 10.45 23.26 18.20
C SER A 34 10.11 24.32 17.15
N MET A 35 10.72 24.25 15.95
CA MET A 35 10.45 25.18 14.84
C MET A 35 9.01 25.05 14.32
N VAL A 36 8.45 23.85 14.35
CA VAL A 36 7.08 23.55 13.90
C VAL A 36 6.06 23.75 15.03
N GLY A 37 6.52 23.97 16.27
CA GLY A 37 5.64 24.09 17.45
C GLY A 37 5.02 22.75 17.87
N SER A 38 5.75 21.65 17.72
CA SER A 38 5.30 20.29 18.02
C SER A 38 6.23 19.59 19.01
N THR A 39 5.75 18.53 19.67
CA THR A 39 6.64 17.65 20.46
C THR A 39 7.44 16.74 19.54
N VAL A 40 8.62 16.28 19.99
CA VAL A 40 9.45 15.32 19.22
C VAL A 40 8.65 14.10 18.78
N SER A 41 7.82 13.52 19.67
CA SER A 41 7.00 12.36 19.33
C SER A 41 5.99 12.65 18.21
N GLN A 42 5.33 13.82 18.25
CA GLN A 42 4.39 14.23 17.19
C GLN A 42 5.13 14.49 15.88
N PHE A 43 6.26 15.18 15.93
CA PHE A 43 7.10 15.46 14.76
C PHE A 43 7.54 14.16 14.08
N VAL A 44 8.02 13.18 14.85
CA VAL A 44 8.45 11.87 14.33
C VAL A 44 7.29 11.11 13.69
N ALA A 45 6.12 11.09 14.34
CA ALA A 45 4.94 10.41 13.81
C ALA A 45 4.48 11.05 12.48
N GLN A 46 4.44 12.39 12.42
CA GLN A 46 4.07 13.13 11.22
C GLN A 46 5.08 12.91 10.09
N ALA A 47 6.38 13.04 10.37
CA ALA A 47 7.43 12.84 9.37
C ALA A 47 7.45 11.39 8.84
N ALA A 48 7.19 10.41 9.72
CA ALA A 48 7.08 9.02 9.32
C ALA A 48 5.88 8.79 8.39
N LEU A 49 4.71 9.37 8.71
CA LEU A 49 3.52 9.29 7.87
C LEU A 49 3.75 9.93 6.49
N GLU A 50 4.26 11.16 6.45
CA GLU A 50 4.54 11.88 5.20
C GLU A 50 5.54 11.11 4.32
N LYS A 51 6.57 10.50 4.93
CA LYS A 51 7.53 9.67 4.21
C LYS A 51 6.89 8.38 3.70
N ALA A 52 6.05 7.73 4.49
CA ALA A 52 5.34 6.52 4.10
C ALA A 52 4.40 6.80 2.91
N GLU A 53 3.60 7.85 2.98
CA GLU A 53 2.70 8.28 1.91
C GLU A 53 3.47 8.54 0.60
N ARG A 54 4.58 9.27 0.68
CA ARG A 54 5.45 9.51 -0.49
C ARG A 54 6.00 8.23 -1.11
N ILE A 55 6.39 7.25 -0.29
CA ILE A 55 6.91 5.96 -0.79
C ILE A 55 5.77 5.18 -1.45
N ILE A 56 4.61 5.09 -0.81
CA ILE A 56 3.43 4.38 -1.34
C ILE A 56 3.00 5.01 -2.67
N GLU A 57 2.94 6.33 -2.75
CA GLU A 57 2.55 7.03 -3.97
C GLU A 57 3.57 6.80 -5.09
N ASN A 58 4.87 6.90 -4.79
CA ASN A 58 5.91 6.66 -5.79
C ASN A 58 5.87 5.25 -6.39
N GLU A 59 5.50 4.22 -5.61
CA GLU A 59 5.35 2.86 -6.11
C GLU A 59 4.07 2.65 -6.95
N ARG A 60 3.04 3.45 -6.73
CA ARG A 60 1.77 3.37 -7.47
C ARG A 60 1.78 4.16 -8.77
N VAL A 61 2.64 5.17 -8.88
CA VAL A 61 2.69 6.07 -10.04
C VAL A 61 3.62 5.51 -11.13
N ILE A 62 3.03 5.08 -12.25
CA ILE A 62 3.78 4.77 -13.46
C ILE A 62 4.16 6.10 -14.13
N ARG A 63 5.41 6.54 -13.93
CA ARG A 63 5.95 7.73 -14.62
C ARG A 63 6.33 7.37 -16.05
N MET A 64 5.65 7.95 -17.03
CA MET A 64 5.92 7.75 -18.46
C MET A 64 6.45 9.04 -19.08
N SER A 65 7.36 8.94 -20.05
CA SER A 65 7.70 10.08 -20.91
C SER A 65 6.50 10.44 -21.81
N ALA A 66 6.43 11.68 -22.31
CA ALA A 66 5.34 12.08 -23.21
C ALA A 66 5.23 11.17 -24.45
N GLN A 67 6.38 10.72 -25.00
CA GLN A 67 6.44 9.81 -26.14
C GLN A 67 5.90 8.42 -25.76
N THR A 68 6.28 7.91 -24.59
CA THR A 68 5.82 6.61 -24.08
C THR A 68 4.33 6.63 -23.74
N ALA A 69 3.83 7.75 -23.20
CA ALA A 69 2.41 7.95 -22.93
C ALA A 69 1.60 7.95 -24.23
N ALA A 70 2.04 8.68 -25.26
CA ALA A 70 1.39 8.69 -26.57
C ALA A 70 1.33 7.29 -27.21
N TRP A 71 2.44 6.55 -27.18
CA TRP A 71 2.48 5.16 -27.63
C TRP A 71 1.54 4.25 -26.82
N PHE A 72 1.47 4.44 -25.51
CA PHE A 72 0.58 3.65 -24.64
C PHE A 72 -0.90 3.95 -24.89
N PHE A 73 -1.26 5.21 -25.11
CA PHE A 73 -2.63 5.58 -25.48
C PHE A 73 -3.01 5.02 -26.85
N ASP A 74 -2.12 5.07 -27.84
CA ASP A 74 -2.36 4.44 -29.15
C ASP A 74 -2.59 2.93 -29.01
N LEU A 75 -1.87 2.26 -28.10
CA LEU A 75 -2.07 0.83 -27.82
C LEU A 75 -3.42 0.52 -27.15
N ILE A 76 -3.99 1.45 -26.38
CA ILE A 76 -5.33 1.33 -25.78
C ILE A 76 -6.41 1.56 -26.83
N ASP A 77 -6.25 2.61 -27.65
CA ASP A 77 -7.23 2.99 -28.67
C ASP A 77 -7.24 1.99 -29.84
N ASN A 78 -6.07 1.44 -30.19
CA ASN A 78 -5.87 0.48 -31.27
C ASN A 78 -5.20 -0.79 -30.74
N PRO A 79 -5.93 -1.66 -30.01
CA PRO A 79 -5.34 -2.87 -29.45
C PRO A 79 -4.91 -3.84 -30.55
N PRO A 80 -3.62 -4.22 -30.63
CA PRO A 80 -3.17 -5.17 -31.63
C PRO A 80 -3.70 -6.58 -31.33
N PRO A 81 -3.81 -7.45 -32.35
CA PRO A 81 -4.24 -8.83 -32.14
C PRO A 81 -3.26 -9.57 -31.21
N PRO A 82 -3.77 -10.47 -30.35
CA PRO A 82 -2.95 -11.21 -29.40
C PRO A 82 -1.93 -12.08 -30.14
N THR A 83 -0.69 -12.06 -29.66
CA THR A 83 0.37 -12.89 -30.23
C THR A 83 0.05 -14.39 -30.03
N PRO A 84 0.53 -15.29 -30.91
CA PRO A 84 0.30 -16.73 -30.77
C PRO A 84 0.78 -17.29 -29.42
N THR A 85 1.86 -16.73 -28.87
CA THR A 85 2.38 -17.09 -27.54
C THR A 85 1.43 -16.68 -26.42
N LEU A 86 0.86 -15.48 -26.48
CA LEU A 86 -0.14 -15.00 -25.53
C LEU A 86 -1.43 -15.83 -25.60
N ALA A 87 -1.91 -16.14 -26.82
CA ALA A 87 -3.09 -16.97 -27.02
C ALA A 87 -2.90 -18.39 -26.41
N ASN A 88 -1.72 -18.99 -26.59
CA ASN A 88 -1.38 -20.27 -26.00
C ASN A 88 -1.27 -20.20 -24.46
N ALA A 89 -0.72 -19.10 -23.92
CA ALA A 89 -0.66 -18.88 -22.48
C ALA A 89 -2.05 -18.73 -21.85
N ILE A 90 -2.97 -18.01 -22.49
CA ILE A 90 -4.37 -17.87 -22.06
C ILE A 90 -5.06 -19.24 -22.06
N LYS A 91 -4.90 -20.05 -23.11
CA LYS A 91 -5.43 -21.43 -23.17
C LYS A 91 -4.93 -22.28 -22.00
N ARG A 92 -3.63 -22.21 -21.68
CA ARG A 92 -3.04 -22.93 -20.53
C ARG A 92 -3.59 -22.43 -19.19
N TYR A 93 -3.77 -21.13 -19.03
CA TYR A 93 -4.34 -20.56 -17.82
C TYR A 93 -5.79 -21.02 -17.61
N ASN A 94 -6.63 -20.94 -18.65
CA ASN A 94 -8.02 -21.35 -18.59
C ASN A 94 -8.16 -22.85 -18.29
N ALA A 95 -7.33 -23.70 -18.89
CA ALA A 95 -7.32 -25.13 -18.59
C ALA A 95 -7.02 -25.44 -17.11
N ARG A 96 -6.10 -24.69 -16.48
CA ARG A 96 -5.80 -24.82 -15.04
C ARG A 96 -6.92 -24.28 -14.14
N LYS A 97 -7.57 -23.18 -14.54
CA LYS A 97 -8.68 -22.60 -13.77
C LYS A 97 -9.88 -23.55 -13.73
N VAL A 98 -10.22 -24.16 -14.86
CA VAL A 98 -11.33 -25.13 -14.96
C VAL A 98 -11.08 -26.39 -14.12
N SER A 99 -9.82 -26.84 -13.96
CA SER A 99 -9.49 -27.94 -13.03
C SER A 99 -9.53 -27.55 -11.54
N SER A 100 -9.60 -26.26 -11.22
CA SER A 100 -9.52 -25.71 -9.85
C SER A 100 -10.90 -25.35 -9.26
N GLU A 101 -11.99 -25.42 -10.03
CA GLU A 101 -13.36 -25.10 -9.56
C GLU A 101 -13.90 -26.08 -8.50
N GLY A 102 -13.12 -27.10 -8.10
CA GLY A 102 -13.48 -28.07 -7.06
C GLY A 102 -12.57 -28.09 -5.82
N SER A 103 -11.60 -27.19 -5.67
CA SER A 103 -10.71 -27.17 -4.50
C SER A 103 -10.65 -25.79 -3.86
N ASN A 104 -11.52 -25.57 -2.88
CA ASN A 104 -11.32 -24.51 -1.88
C ASN A 104 -10.07 -24.86 -1.08
N SER A 105 -8.90 -24.39 -1.51
CA SER A 105 -7.69 -24.42 -0.70
C SER A 105 -7.82 -23.36 0.40
N THR A 106 -8.46 -23.74 1.50
CA THR A 106 -8.34 -23.06 2.80
C THR A 106 -6.87 -23.13 3.19
N PHE A 107 -6.15 -22.02 3.06
CA PHE A 107 -4.78 -21.89 3.57
C PHE A 107 -4.85 -21.68 5.08
N GLU A 108 -4.69 -22.75 5.84
CA GLU A 108 -4.51 -22.72 7.29
C GLU A 108 -3.07 -22.30 7.60
N PHE A 109 -2.88 -21.09 8.15
CA PHE A 109 -1.63 -20.71 8.80
C PHE A 109 -1.60 -21.37 10.19
N GLY A 110 -0.80 -22.43 10.33
CA GLY A 110 -0.52 -23.05 11.62
C GLY A 110 0.21 -22.09 12.56
N ALA A 111 -0.26 -22.06 13.81
CA ALA A 111 0.31 -21.31 14.93
C ALA A 111 1.55 -22.00 15.54
#